data_AF-A0A7W8XSW9-F1
#
_entry.id   AF-A0A7W8XSW9-F1
#
_cell.length_a   1.000
_cell.length_b   1.000
_cell.length_c   1.000
_cell.angle_alpha   90.00
_cell.angle_beta   90.00
_cell.angle_gamma   90.00
#
_symmetry.space_group_name_H-M   'P 1'
#
loop_
_entity.id
_entity.type
_entity.pdbx_description
1 polymer ?
#
loop_
_entity_poly.entity_id
_entity_poly.type
_entity_poly.pdbx_seq_one_letter_code
_entity_poly.pdbx_strand_id
1 'polypeptide(L)'
;MTAQKPITLQEARGIAADEARRIIGEFLPKSGISSILEDEYVENDDCWIFFRNRQINVPVPNRTIVAHWSFAVSRFGEYLTVPDNYGDAAAISAQLEKLSAYYKSHDFP
;
A
#
# COMPACT_ATOMS: atom_id res chain seq x y z
N MET A 1 15.76 15.23 19.28
CA MET A 1 14.90 14.48 18.35
C MET A 1 15.60 13.15 18.12
N THR A 2 15.04 12.07 18.62
CA THR A 2 15.57 10.72 18.40
C THR A 2 15.33 10.40 16.93
N ALA A 3 16.39 10.16 16.14
CA ALA A 3 16.22 9.75 14.75
C ALA A 3 15.42 8.44 14.73
N GLN A 4 14.23 8.47 14.13
CA GLN A 4 13.40 7.29 13.97
C GLN A 4 14.14 6.31 13.06
N LYS A 5 14.22 5.03 13.46
CA LYS A 5 14.96 4.03 12.70
C LYS A 5 14.13 3.63 11.47
N PRO A 6 14.73 3.53 10.26
CA PRO A 6 14.03 3.00 9.11
C PRO A 6 13.53 1.58 9.36
N ILE A 7 12.31 1.30 8.94
CA ILE A 7 11.71 -0.02 9.00
C ILE A 7 12.22 -0.91 7.85
N THR A 8 12.10 -2.21 8.03
CA THR A 8 12.41 -3.22 7.01
C THR A 8 11.24 -3.38 6.03
N LEU A 9 11.52 -3.95 4.85
CA LEU A 9 10.48 -4.35 3.90
C LEU A 9 9.42 -5.27 4.55
N GLN A 10 9.84 -6.19 5.42
CA GLN A 10 8.92 -7.11 6.10
C GLN A 10 7.97 -6.36 7.04
N GLU A 11 8.49 -5.40 7.81
CA GLU A 11 7.68 -4.53 8.67
C GLU A 11 6.72 -3.67 7.84
N ALA A 12 7.20 -3.07 6.75
CA ALA A 12 6.38 -2.27 5.85
C ALA A 12 5.25 -3.09 5.22
N ARG A 13 5.55 -4.31 4.79
CA ARG A 13 4.56 -5.24 4.25
C ARG A 13 3.55 -5.67 5.30
N GLY A 14 3.97 -5.81 6.56
CA GLY A 14 3.09 -6.07 7.70
C GLY A 14 2.09 -4.93 7.90
N ILE A 15 2.57 -3.68 7.92
CA ILE A 15 1.73 -2.48 8.00
C ILE A 15 0.71 -2.46 6.86
N ALA A 16 1.17 -2.64 5.62
CA ALA A 16 0.29 -2.66 4.45
C ALA A 16 -0.76 -3.79 4.54
N ALA A 17 -0.38 -4.97 5.01
CA ALA A 17 -1.30 -6.10 5.12
C ALA A 17 -2.36 -5.88 6.21
N ASP A 18 -1.98 -5.26 7.33
CA ASP A 18 -2.90 -4.93 8.41
C ASP A 18 -3.90 -3.86 7.99
N GLU A 19 -3.45 -2.83 7.27
CA GLU A 19 -4.34 -1.81 6.72
C GLU A 19 -5.24 -2.36 5.60
N ALA A 20 -4.70 -3.20 4.72
CA ALA A 20 -5.52 -3.93 3.76
C ALA A 20 -6.61 -4.75 4.47
N ARG A 21 -6.27 -5.45 5.56
CA ARG A 21 -7.25 -6.23 6.32
C ARG A 21 -8.30 -5.34 6.98
N ARG A 22 -7.96 -4.15 7.46
CA ARG A 22 -8.93 -3.19 8.01
C ARG A 22 -9.89 -2.67 6.96
N ILE A 23 -9.39 -2.39 5.76
CA ILE A 23 -10.18 -1.75 4.69
C ILE A 23 -11.04 -2.76 3.94
N ILE A 24 -10.49 -3.93 3.59
CA ILE A 24 -11.17 -4.91 2.74
C ILE A 24 -11.45 -6.25 3.43
N GLY A 25 -11.19 -6.34 4.74
CA GLY A 25 -11.32 -7.59 5.52
C GLY A 25 -12.69 -8.24 5.44
N GLU A 26 -13.76 -7.43 5.39
CA GLU A 26 -15.14 -7.92 5.28
C GLU A 26 -15.46 -8.60 3.94
N PHE A 27 -14.67 -8.30 2.90
CA PHE A 27 -14.84 -8.86 1.55
C PHE A 27 -13.98 -10.09 1.31
N LEU A 28 -13.12 -10.47 2.26
CA LEU A 28 -12.25 -11.62 2.10
C LEU A 28 -13.07 -12.92 2.13
N PRO A 29 -12.75 -13.90 1.27
CA PRO A 29 -13.46 -15.17 1.23
C PRO A 29 -13.31 -15.91 2.57
N LYS A 30 -14.42 -16.48 3.06
CA LYS A 30 -14.46 -17.27 4.30
C LYS A 30 -13.57 -18.51 4.29
N SER A 31 -13.28 -19.04 3.09
CA SER A 31 -12.39 -20.17 2.87
C SER A 31 -10.91 -19.83 3.08
N GLY A 32 -10.59 -18.58 3.38
CA GLY A 32 -9.22 -18.10 3.54
C GLY A 32 -8.57 -17.78 2.20
N ILE A 33 -7.71 -16.77 2.23
CA ILE A 33 -6.74 -16.44 1.18
C ILE A 33 -5.36 -16.55 1.79
N SER A 34 -4.41 -17.06 1.02
CA SER A 34 -3.01 -17.22 1.46
C SER A 34 -2.32 -15.88 1.71
N SER A 35 -2.68 -14.83 0.95
CA SER A 35 -2.18 -13.47 1.13
C SER A 35 -3.19 -12.43 0.69
N ILE A 36 -3.25 -11.31 1.42
CA ILE A 36 -4.08 -10.15 1.09
C ILE A 36 -3.41 -9.19 0.09
N LEU A 37 -2.08 -9.28 -0.02
CA LEU A 37 -1.25 -8.50 -0.94
C LEU A 37 -0.61 -9.42 -2.00
N GLU A 38 -0.30 -8.87 -3.16
CA GLU A 38 0.56 -9.53 -4.14
C GLU A 38 1.99 -9.70 -3.58
N ASP A 39 2.76 -10.61 -4.18
CA ASP A 39 4.20 -10.75 -3.91
C ASP A 39 5.04 -9.66 -4.55
N GLU A 40 4.58 -9.14 -5.67
CA GLU A 40 5.19 -8.00 -6.34
C GLU A 40 4.88 -6.71 -5.58
N TYR A 41 5.89 -5.85 -5.51
CA TYR A 41 5.81 -4.50 -4.97
C TYR A 41 6.76 -3.61 -5.78
N VAL A 42 6.58 -2.30 -5.66
CA VAL A 42 7.49 -1.31 -6.25
C VAL A 42 8.01 -0.41 -5.13
N GLU A 43 9.22 0.12 -5.29
CA GLU A 43 9.86 0.92 -4.26
C GLU A 43 10.72 2.03 -4.85
N ASN A 44 10.97 3.04 -4.03
CA ASN A 44 12.05 4.01 -4.20
C ASN A 44 12.72 4.26 -2.84
N ASP A 45 13.67 5.19 -2.78
CA ASP A 45 14.42 5.46 -1.55
C ASP A 45 13.53 5.86 -0.35
N ASP A 46 12.32 6.38 -0.58
CA ASP A 46 11.47 6.96 0.46
C ASP A 46 10.29 6.06 0.86
N CYS A 47 9.86 5.13 0.00
CA CYS A 47 8.68 4.30 0.27
C CYS A 47 8.61 3.02 -0.57
N TRP A 48 7.68 2.15 -0.15
CA TRP A 48 7.19 1.00 -0.91
C TRP A 48 5.73 1.21 -1.30
N ILE A 49 5.30 0.62 -2.41
CA ILE A 49 3.89 0.46 -2.76
C ILE A 49 3.61 -1.03 -2.90
N PHE A 50 2.64 -1.51 -2.13
CA PHE A 50 2.15 -2.88 -2.15
C PHE A 50 0.79 -2.96 -2.82
N PHE A 51 0.64 -3.93 -3.72
CA PHE A 51 -0.60 -4.13 -4.45
C PHE A 51 -1.50 -5.13 -3.71
N ARG A 52 -2.80 -4.90 -3.73
CA ARG A 52 -3.78 -5.87 -3.24
C ARG A 52 -3.72 -7.12 -4.12
N ASN A 53 -3.83 -8.30 -3.51
CA ASN A 53 -3.99 -9.54 -4.25
C ASN A 53 -5.22 -9.48 -5.17
N ARG A 54 -5.01 -9.57 -6.47
CA ARG A 54 -6.04 -9.41 -7.51
C ARG A 54 -7.04 -10.56 -7.57
N GLN A 55 -6.76 -11.68 -6.90
CA GLN A 55 -7.73 -12.75 -6.71
C GLN A 55 -8.85 -12.37 -5.74
N ILE A 56 -8.66 -11.31 -4.94
CA ILE A 56 -9.67 -10.81 -4.01
C ILE A 56 -10.69 -9.99 -4.79
N ASN A 57 -11.86 -10.59 -4.99
CA ASN A 57 -12.97 -9.92 -5.62
C ASN A 57 -13.72 -9.08 -4.57
N VAL A 58 -13.54 -7.76 -4.63
CA VAL A 58 -14.28 -6.83 -3.77
C VAL A 58 -15.53 -6.41 -4.54
N PRO A 59 -16.74 -6.84 -4.12
CA PRO A 59 -17.97 -6.43 -4.78
C PRO A 59 -18.12 -4.92 -4.65
N VAL A 60 -18.18 -4.21 -5.78
CA VAL A 60 -18.37 -2.76 -5.84
C VAL A 60 -19.84 -2.46 -6.12
N PRO A 61 -20.67 -2.12 -5.10
CA PRO A 61 -22.10 -1.90 -5.30
C PRO A 61 -22.39 -0.52 -5.92
N ASN A 62 -21.47 0.42 -5.71
CA ASN A 62 -21.40 1.73 -6.34
C ASN A 62 -19.90 2.02 -6.51
N ARG A 63 -19.50 2.77 -7.55
CA ARG A 63 -18.12 2.99 -8.03
C ARG A 63 -17.19 3.74 -7.04
N THR A 64 -17.22 3.41 -5.76
CA THR A 64 -16.37 3.98 -4.74
C THR A 64 -15.05 3.22 -4.71
N ILE A 65 -14.07 3.79 -5.40
CA ILE A 65 -12.65 4.03 -5.06
C ILE A 65 -11.85 2.93 -4.32
N VAL A 66 -12.42 2.21 -3.35
CA VAL A 66 -11.75 1.25 -2.44
C VAL A 66 -11.16 0.04 -3.16
N ALA A 67 -11.79 -0.41 -4.25
CA ALA A 67 -11.36 -1.60 -5.00
C ALA A 67 -10.13 -1.38 -5.91
N HIS A 68 -9.68 -0.12 -6.04
CA HIS A 68 -8.51 0.27 -6.84
C HIS A 68 -7.44 0.93 -5.98
N TRP A 69 -7.25 0.44 -4.76
CA TRP A 69 -6.22 0.93 -3.86
C TRP A 69 -5.05 -0.04 -3.73
N SER A 70 -3.86 0.55 -3.82
CA SER A 70 -2.60 0.00 -3.34
C SER A 70 -2.22 0.68 -2.03
N PHE A 71 -1.25 0.12 -1.33
CA PHE A 71 -0.83 0.56 0.00
C PHE A 71 0.60 1.05 -0.07
N ALA A 72 0.78 2.37 0.02
CA ALA A 72 2.09 2.98 0.13
C ALA A 72 2.52 2.99 1.61
N VAL A 73 3.77 2.62 1.89
CA VAL A 73 4.35 2.68 3.23
C VAL A 73 5.72 3.34 3.13
N SER A 74 5.97 4.36 3.94
CA SER A 74 7.26 5.05 3.99
C SER A 74 8.37 4.17 4.57
N ARG A 75 9.62 4.64 4.49
CA ARG A 75 10.74 4.04 5.24
C ARG A 75 10.62 4.15 6.77
N PHE A 76 9.67 4.90 7.32
CA PHE A 76 9.50 5.09 8.77
C PHE A 76 8.17 4.54 9.32
N GLY A 77 7.33 3.96 8.46
CA GLY A 77 6.13 3.20 8.84
C GLY A 77 4.80 3.93 8.67
N GLU A 78 4.80 5.15 8.14
CA GLU A 78 3.58 5.85 7.75
C GLU A 78 2.98 5.23 6.49
N TYR A 79 1.66 5.06 6.47
CA TYR A 79 0.96 4.45 5.35
C TYR A 79 0.00 5.40 4.66
N LEU A 80 -0.27 5.14 3.38
CA LEU A 80 -1.31 5.77 2.59
C LEU A 80 -1.98 4.76 1.66
N THR A 81 -3.27 4.93 1.42
CA THR A 81 -3.92 4.29 0.28
C THR A 81 -3.72 5.14 -0.97
N VAL A 82 -3.30 4.51 -2.06
CA VAL A 82 -2.98 5.19 -3.32
C VAL A 82 -3.67 4.48 -4.49
N PRO A 83 -3.90 5.16 -5.63
CA PRO A 83 -4.42 4.49 -6.82
C PRO A 83 -3.60 3.24 -7.21
N ASP A 84 -4.30 2.15 -7.54
CA ASP A 84 -3.71 0.93 -8.06
C ASP A 84 -3.36 1.11 -9.55
N ASN A 85 -2.08 1.37 -9.79
CA ASN A 85 -1.50 1.54 -11.13
C ASN A 85 -0.73 0.29 -11.59
N TYR A 86 -1.04 -0.89 -11.03
CA TYR A 86 -0.32 -2.12 -11.37
C TYR A 86 -0.23 -2.33 -12.89
N GLY A 87 0.99 -2.54 -13.40
CA GLY A 87 1.26 -2.72 -14.83
C GLY A 87 1.45 -1.44 -15.65
N ASP A 88 1.17 -0.25 -15.09
CA ASP A 88 1.47 1.03 -15.71
C ASP A 88 2.73 1.64 -15.09
N ALA A 89 3.89 1.33 -15.68
CA ALA A 89 5.18 1.80 -15.20
C ALA A 89 5.29 3.34 -15.14
N ALA A 90 4.65 4.05 -16.07
CA ALA A 90 4.70 5.52 -16.10
C ALA A 90 3.88 6.12 -14.96
N ALA A 91 2.67 5.60 -14.74
CA ALA A 91 1.82 6.03 -13.63
C ALA A 91 2.44 5.67 -12.26
N ILE A 92 3.04 4.48 -12.13
CA ILE A 92 3.77 4.05 -10.93
C ILE A 92 4.94 5.00 -10.64
N SER A 93 5.76 5.32 -11.65
CA SER A 93 6.90 6.23 -11.47
C SER A 93 6.44 7.60 -11.00
N ALA A 94 5.42 8.19 -11.64
CA ALA A 94 4.87 9.48 -11.25
C ALA A 94 4.24 9.46 -9.86
N GLN A 95 3.70 8.32 -9.43
CA GLN A 95 3.12 8.13 -8.10
C GLN A 95 4.20 8.03 -7.02
N LEU A 96 5.28 7.30 -7.26
CA LEU A 96 6.43 7.20 -6.36
C LEU A 96 7.08 8.58 -6.13
N GLU A 97 7.24 9.38 -7.18
CA GLU A 97 7.77 10.75 -7.05
C GLU A 97 6.88 11.64 -6.16
N LYS A 98 5.55 11.56 -6.34
CA LYS A 98 4.60 12.30 -5.51
C LYS A 98 4.64 11.85 -4.04
N LEU A 99 4.76 10.54 -3.81
CA LEU A 99 4.87 9.97 -2.46
C LEU A 99 6.18 10.39 -1.77
N SER A 100 7.30 10.37 -2.50
CA SER A 100 8.57 10.90 -2.00
C SER A 100 8.47 12.35 -1.56
N ALA A 101 7.88 13.21 -2.39
CA ALA A 101 7.66 14.61 -2.03
C ALA A 101 6.72 14.76 -0.82
N TYR A 102 5.69 13.91 -0.75
CA TYR A 102 4.76 13.90 0.37
C TYR A 102 5.44 13.52 1.69
N TYR A 103 6.13 12.37 1.75
CA TYR A 103 6.81 11.91 2.97
C TYR A 103 7.98 12.81 3.39
N LYS A 104 8.64 13.50 2.45
CA LYS A 104 9.69 14.48 2.77
C LYS A 104 9.15 15.81 3.30
N SER A 105 7.92 16.17 2.93
CA SER A 105 7.30 17.45 3.33
C SER A 105 6.48 17.37 4.60
N HIS A 106 6.02 16.18 4.97
CA HIS A 106 5.27 15.94 6.20
C HIS A 106 6.22 15.36 7.24
N ASP A 107 6.57 16.17 8.24
CA ASP A 107 7.07 15.65 9.52
C ASP A 107 5.88 14.94 10.19
N PHE A 108 5.85 13.62 10.11
CA PHE A 108 4.88 12.84 10.87
C PHE A 108 5.32 12.82 12.35
N PRO A 109 4.41 13.12 13.29
CA PRO A 109 4.72 13.22 14.72
C PRO A 109 5.08 11.88 15.37
#